data_AF-A0A5N7AHB2-F1
#
_entry.id   AF-A0A5N7AHB2-F1
#
_cell.length_a   1.000
_cell.length_b   1.000
_cell.length_c   1.000
_cell.angle_alpha   90.00
_cell.angle_beta   90.00
_cell.angle_gamma   90.00
#
_symmetry.space_group_name_H-M   'P 1'
#
loop_
_entity.id
_entity.type
_entity.pdbx_description
1 polymer ?
#
loop_
_entity_poly.entity_id
_entity_poly.type
_entity_poly.pdbx_seq_one_letter_code
_entity_poly.pdbx_strand_id
1 'polypeptide(L)'
;MKRKVETLAVANPGSVRVVETARECLDKTTENAMPGMLFRDHGNIVQKQAKLKSYSALRSFCGHDINAVCHSLPHNPHYADNKAGGTVKEGMCFTIERIVALGTYRETT
;
A
#
# COMPACT_ATOMS: atom_id res chain seq x y z
N MET A 1 7.16 7.70 -18.52
CA MET A 1 6.57 6.34 -18.43
C MET A 1 6.44 5.97 -16.96
N LYS A 2 5.22 5.81 -16.43
CA LYS A 2 5.01 5.32 -15.05
C LYS A 2 5.08 3.79 -15.09
N ARG A 3 6.05 3.18 -14.41
CA ARG A 3 6.16 1.72 -14.27
C ARG A 3 5.75 1.35 -12.84
N LYS A 4 4.86 0.37 -12.69
CA LYS A 4 4.38 -0.16 -11.40
C LYS A 4 4.80 -1.64 -11.31
N VAL A 5 5.04 -2.13 -10.09
CA VAL A 5 5.04 -3.57 -9.86
C VAL A 5 3.59 -4.03 -9.91
N GLU A 6 3.32 -5.05 -10.72
CA GLU A 6 1.96 -5.51 -11.01
C GLU A 6 1.81 -7.00 -10.74
N THR A 7 0.64 -7.34 -10.22
CA THR A 7 0.16 -8.72 -10.19
C THR A 7 -0.81 -8.90 -11.34
N LEU A 8 -0.73 -10.05 -12.04
CA LEU A 8 -1.62 -10.40 -13.12
C LEU A 8 -2.45 -11.63 -12.73
N ALA A 9 -3.76 -11.53 -12.92
CA ALA A 9 -4.70 -12.64 -12.81
C ALA A 9 -5.63 -12.59 -14.02
N VAL A 10 -5.83 -13.74 -14.69
CA VAL A 10 -6.54 -13.78 -15.99
C VAL A 10 -7.78 -14.67 -15.97
N ALA A 11 -7.75 -15.81 -15.26
CA ALA A 11 -8.77 -16.84 -15.40
C ALA A 11 -9.75 -16.97 -14.23
N ASN A 12 -9.30 -16.85 -12.98
CA ASN A 12 -10.16 -17.03 -11.81
C ASN A 12 -10.82 -15.70 -11.39
N PRO A 13 -12.16 -15.57 -11.40
CA PRO A 13 -12.83 -14.32 -11.06
C PRO A 13 -12.52 -13.80 -9.66
N GLY A 14 -12.33 -14.68 -8.68
CA GLY A 14 -11.93 -14.30 -7.33
C GLY A 14 -10.51 -13.73 -7.28
N SER A 15 -9.57 -14.36 -7.97
CA SER A 15 -8.19 -13.88 -8.10
C SER A 15 -8.12 -12.55 -8.85
N VAL A 16 -8.90 -12.38 -9.91
CA VAL A 16 -9.00 -11.10 -10.63
C VAL A 16 -9.49 -10.00 -9.69
N ARG A 17 -10.55 -10.24 -8.92
CA ARG A 17 -11.11 -9.24 -8.00
C ARG A 17 -10.11 -8.77 -6.93
N VAL A 18 -9.31 -9.66 -6.35
CA VAL A 18 -8.30 -9.25 -5.36
C VAL A 18 -7.17 -8.44 -6.00
N VAL A 19 -6.72 -8.84 -7.19
CA VAL A 19 -5.70 -8.11 -7.96
C VAL A 19 -6.18 -6.70 -8.34
N GLU A 20 -7.40 -6.58 -8.86
CA GLU A 20 -7.99 -5.27 -9.18
C GLU A 20 -8.15 -4.41 -7.93
N THR A 21 -8.50 -5.01 -6.78
CA THR A 21 -8.58 -4.26 -5.51
C THR A 21 -7.23 -3.77 -5.06
N ALA A 22 -6.17 -4.58 -5.17
CA ALA A 22 -4.82 -4.15 -4.87
C ALA A 22 -4.34 -3.01 -5.80
N ARG A 23 -4.79 -3.01 -7.06
CA ARG A 23 -4.54 -1.93 -8.03
C ARG A 23 -5.29 -0.64 -7.64
N GLU A 24 -6.57 -0.72 -7.34
CA GLU A 24 -7.36 0.43 -6.87
C GLU A 24 -6.82 1.04 -5.57
N CYS A 25 -6.36 0.20 -4.63
CA CYS A 25 -5.67 0.67 -3.43
C CYS A 25 -4.40 1.45 -3.76
N LEU A 26 -3.63 1.04 -4.78
CA LEU A 26 -2.45 1.79 -5.23
C LEU A 26 -2.87 3.16 -5.73
N ASP A 27 -3.78 3.17 -6.69
CA ASP A 27 -4.09 4.34 -7.49
C ASP A 27 -4.62 5.44 -6.58
N LYS A 28 -5.57 5.11 -5.71
CA LYS A 28 -6.10 6.04 -4.71
C LYS A 28 -5.06 6.53 -3.73
N THR A 29 -4.11 5.69 -3.31
CA THR A 29 -3.07 6.12 -2.38
C THR A 29 -2.05 7.03 -3.07
N THR A 30 -1.65 6.72 -4.30
CA THR A 30 -0.74 7.57 -5.09
C THR A 30 -1.36 8.91 -5.46
N GLU A 31 -2.66 8.97 -5.74
CA GLU A 31 -3.39 10.22 -5.99
C GLU A 31 -3.35 11.19 -4.79
N ASN A 32 -3.25 10.66 -3.57
CA ASN A 32 -3.21 11.47 -2.35
C ASN A 32 -1.78 11.74 -1.86
N ALA A 33 -0.76 11.05 -2.39
CA ALA A 33 0.63 11.12 -1.96
C ALA A 33 1.30 12.45 -2.38
N MET A 34 0.95 13.52 -1.70
CA MET A 34 1.41 14.89 -1.97
C MET A 34 2.10 15.50 -0.74
N PRO A 35 2.95 16.54 -0.91
CA PRO A 35 3.60 17.22 0.20
C PRO A 35 2.60 17.65 1.30
N GLY A 36 2.97 17.41 2.55
CA GLY A 36 2.13 17.67 3.72
C GLY A 36 1.30 16.47 4.20
N MET A 37 1.09 15.44 3.37
CA MET A 37 0.41 14.22 3.80
C MET A 37 1.24 13.46 4.85
N LEU A 38 0.60 12.88 5.87
CA LEU A 38 1.28 12.04 6.86
C LEU A 38 1.46 10.63 6.32
N PHE A 39 2.63 10.01 6.53
CA PHE A 39 2.88 8.63 6.07
C PHE A 39 1.88 7.63 6.65
N ARG A 40 1.44 7.85 7.91
CA ARG A 40 0.41 7.00 8.53
C ARG A 40 -0.94 7.00 7.82
N ASP A 41 -1.26 8.04 7.05
CA ASP A 41 -2.57 8.20 6.41
C ASP A 41 -2.71 7.37 5.13
N HIS A 42 -1.60 6.96 4.50
CA HIS A 42 -1.65 6.02 3.37
C HIS A 42 -2.34 4.70 3.76
N GLY A 43 -2.05 4.19 4.96
CA GLY A 43 -2.68 2.97 5.47
C GLY A 43 -4.19 3.10 5.71
N ASN A 44 -4.69 4.30 6.01
CA ASN A 44 -6.12 4.56 6.13
C ASN A 44 -6.82 4.39 4.78
N ILE A 45 -6.21 4.88 3.70
CA ILE A 45 -6.73 4.76 2.33
C ILE A 45 -6.78 3.29 1.94
N VAL A 46 -5.65 2.60 2.00
CA VAL A 46 -5.55 1.18 1.58
C VAL A 46 -6.52 0.32 2.38
N GLN A 47 -6.54 0.43 3.71
CA GLN A 47 -7.40 -0.41 4.54
C GLN A 47 -8.89 -0.13 4.28
N LYS A 48 -9.28 1.14 4.06
CA LYS A 48 -10.66 1.48 3.71
C LYS A 48 -11.06 0.81 2.39
N GLN A 49 -10.22 0.91 1.36
CA GLN A 49 -10.50 0.35 0.04
C GLN A 49 -10.56 -1.18 0.04
N ALA A 50 -9.61 -1.85 0.71
CA ALA A 50 -9.61 -3.30 0.83
C ALA A 50 -10.87 -3.81 1.57
N LYS A 51 -11.26 -3.13 2.67
CA LYS A 51 -12.45 -3.52 3.46
C LYS A 51 -13.77 -3.41 2.70
N LEU A 52 -13.91 -2.47 1.75
CA LEU A 52 -15.13 -2.34 0.93
C LEU A 52 -15.44 -3.62 0.14
N LYS A 53 -14.42 -4.44 -0.14
CA LYS A 53 -14.52 -5.70 -0.88
C LYS A 53 -14.19 -6.92 -0.02
N SER A 54 -14.28 -6.77 1.30
CA SER A 54 -14.03 -7.84 2.27
C SER A 54 -12.61 -8.44 2.22
N TYR A 55 -11.62 -7.62 1.86
CA TYR A 55 -10.20 -7.98 1.92
C TYR A 55 -9.51 -7.28 3.08
N SER A 56 -8.33 -7.79 3.44
CA SER A 56 -7.50 -7.21 4.49
C SER A 56 -6.18 -6.67 3.94
N ALA A 57 -5.61 -5.69 4.64
CA ALA A 57 -4.27 -5.18 4.38
C ALA A 57 -3.28 -5.91 5.29
N LEU A 58 -2.20 -6.44 4.72
CA LEU A 58 -1.16 -7.12 5.47
C LEU A 58 -0.45 -6.13 6.41
N ARG A 59 0.15 -6.63 7.50
CA ARG A 59 0.78 -5.75 8.52
C ARG A 59 2.27 -5.95 8.71
N SER A 60 2.82 -7.07 8.25
CA SER A 60 4.23 -7.42 8.46
C SER A 60 5.17 -6.73 7.47
N PHE A 61 4.62 -6.21 6.36
CA PHE A 61 5.38 -5.49 5.33
C PHE A 61 4.88 -4.05 5.22
N CYS A 62 5.76 -3.16 4.78
CA CYS A 62 5.45 -1.76 4.56
C CYS A 62 6.30 -1.20 3.43
N GLY A 63 5.86 -0.07 2.86
CA GLY A 63 6.73 0.69 1.98
C GLY A 63 7.84 1.39 2.75
N HIS A 64 8.78 1.98 2.01
CA HIS A 64 10.01 2.53 2.55
C HIS A 64 10.52 3.66 1.66
N ASP A 65 11.44 4.47 2.18
CA ASP A 65 12.24 5.37 1.35
C ASP A 65 13.19 4.57 0.45
N ILE A 66 13.43 5.07 -0.76
CA ILE A 66 14.31 4.45 -1.74
C ILE A 66 15.12 5.52 -2.47
N ASN A 67 16.44 5.46 -2.34
CA ASN A 67 17.38 6.40 -2.98
C ASN A 67 18.73 5.70 -3.22
N ALA A 68 19.80 6.17 -2.60
CA ALA A 68 21.13 5.54 -2.65
C ALA A 68 21.17 4.18 -1.93
N VAL A 69 20.22 3.94 -1.03
CA VAL A 69 20.00 2.67 -0.35
C VAL A 69 18.62 2.12 -0.70
N CYS A 70 18.51 0.79 -0.77
CA CYS A 70 17.30 0.12 -1.22
C CYS A 70 16.13 0.31 -0.24
N HIS A 71 16.38 0.22 1.07
CA HIS A 71 15.38 0.44 2.11
C HIS A 71 15.92 1.41 3.16
N SER A 72 15.19 2.49 3.42
CA SER A 72 15.46 3.37 4.56
C SER A 72 14.18 3.99 5.13
N LEU A 73 14.32 4.83 6.15
CA LEU A 73 13.21 5.57 6.74
C LEU A 73 12.77 6.72 5.82
N PRO A 74 11.48 7.09 5.81
CA PRO A 74 10.41 6.59 6.68
C PRO A 74 9.78 5.27 6.22
N HIS A 75 9.25 4.51 7.19
CA HIS A 75 8.36 3.39 6.90
C HIS A 75 6.98 3.93 6.46
N ASN A 76 6.37 3.27 5.48
CA ASN A 76 5.08 3.62 4.91
C ASN A 76 4.08 2.45 5.02
N PRO A 77 3.44 2.25 6.19
CA PRO A 77 2.49 1.14 6.40
C PRO A 77 1.22 1.30 5.57
N HIS A 78 0.66 0.17 5.13
CA HIS A 78 -0.55 0.14 4.31
C HIS A 78 -1.81 -0.32 5.07
N TYR A 79 -1.80 -0.25 6.41
CA TYR A 79 -2.95 -0.53 7.29
C TYR A 79 -3.30 0.68 8.18
N ALA A 80 -4.56 0.80 8.60
CA ALA A 80 -5.02 1.93 9.43
C ALA A 80 -4.57 1.79 10.89
N ASP A 81 -4.63 2.89 11.64
CA ASP A 81 -4.23 2.96 13.06
C ASP A 81 -2.76 2.58 13.33
N ASN A 82 -1.92 2.71 12.29
CA ASN A 82 -0.48 2.56 12.41
C ASN A 82 0.14 3.80 13.09
N LYS A 83 1.38 3.65 13.57
CA LYS A 83 2.11 4.71 14.28
C LYS A 83 3.25 5.32 13.45
N ALA A 84 3.17 5.26 12.12
CA ALA A 84 4.23 5.82 11.27
C ALA A 84 4.37 7.32 11.51
N GLY A 85 5.62 7.75 11.72
CA GLY A 85 5.98 9.16 11.85
C GLY A 85 6.33 9.78 10.50
N GLY A 86 6.35 11.11 10.47
CA GLY A 86 6.80 11.88 9.31
C GLY A 86 5.68 12.35 8.38
N THR A 87 6.04 13.34 7.58
CA THR A 87 5.22 13.94 6.52
C THR A 87 5.93 13.78 5.19
N VAL A 88 5.16 13.59 4.12
CA VAL A 88 5.65 13.66 2.75
C VAL A 88 6.15 15.08 2.49
N LYS A 89 7.36 15.20 1.94
CA LYS A 89 7.97 16.47 1.56
C LYS A 89 8.37 16.43 0.09
N GLU A 90 8.44 17.59 -0.52
CA GLU A 90 8.98 17.74 -1.87
C GLU A 90 10.41 17.17 -1.94
N GLY A 91 10.72 16.47 -3.04
CA GLY A 91 12.02 15.83 -3.26
C GLY A 91 12.20 14.44 -2.63
N MET A 92 11.25 13.96 -1.82
CA MET A 92 11.30 12.58 -1.30
C MET A 92 11.06 11.54 -2.40
N CYS A 93 11.69 10.37 -2.27
CA CYS A 93 11.46 9.20 -3.12
C CYS A 93 11.17 7.98 -2.23
N PHE A 94 9.95 7.45 -2.31
CA PHE A 94 9.50 6.36 -1.44
C PHE A 94 8.52 5.44 -2.18
N THR A 95 8.28 4.27 -1.60
CA THR A 95 7.39 3.25 -2.17
C THR A 95 6.00 3.27 -1.53
N ILE A 96 4.99 2.92 -2.34
CA ILE A 96 3.63 2.58 -1.91
C ILE A 96 3.33 1.16 -2.39
N GLU A 97 3.58 0.18 -1.54
CA GLU A 97 3.58 -1.25 -1.88
C GLU A 97 2.60 -2.06 -1.03
N ARG A 98 1.34 -1.64 -1.06
CA ARG A 98 0.24 -2.34 -0.38
C ARG A 98 0.16 -3.83 -0.76
N ILE A 99 0.01 -4.68 0.25
CA ILE A 99 -0.30 -6.09 0.10
C ILE A 99 -1.71 -6.34 0.61
N VAL A 100 -2.57 -6.86 -0.26
CA VAL A 100 -3.99 -7.15 0.04
C VAL A 100 -4.18 -8.66 0.10
N ALA A 101 -4.81 -9.14 1.17
CA ALA A 101 -5.02 -10.55 1.43
C ALA A 101 -6.51 -10.94 1.35
N LEU A 102 -6.76 -12.14 0.81
CA LEU A 102 -8.03 -12.84 0.99
C LEU A 102 -8.13 -13.29 2.46
N GLY A 103 -9.20 -12.91 3.15
CA GLY A 103 -9.38 -13.24 4.57
C GLY A 103 -8.64 -12.27 5.49
N THR A 104 -7.81 -12.79 6.41
CA THR A 104 -7.23 -12.02 7.51
C THR A 104 -5.85 -11.44 7.18
N TYR A 105 -5.43 -10.41 7.94
CA TYR A 105 -4.12 -9.77 7.78
C TYR A 105 -2.96 -10.59 8.36
N ARG A 106 -3.25 -11.68 9.09
CA ARG A 106 -2.24 -12.46 9.79
C ARG A 106 -1.65 -13.49 8.83
N GLU A 107 -0.35 -13.49 8.73
CA GLU A 107 0.39 -14.60 8.13
C GLU A 107 0.31 -15.82 9.05
N THR A 108 0.02 -16.97 8.45
CA THR A 108 0.08 -18.27 9.12
C THR A 108 1.20 -19.06 8.49
N THR A 109 2.18 -19.44 9.29
CA THR A 109 3.23 -20.40 8.93
C THR A 109 2.73 -21.82 9.04
#